data_AF-K0BAD1-F1
#
_entry.id   AF-K0BAD1-F1
#
_cell.length_a   1.000
_cell.length_b   1.000
_cell.length_c   1.000
_cell.angle_alpha   90.00
_cell.angle_beta   90.00
_cell.angle_gamma   90.00
#
_symmetry.space_group_name_H-M   'P 1'
#
loop_
_entity.id
_entity.type
_entity.pdbx_description
1 polymer ?
#
loop_
_entity_poly.entity_id
_entity_poly.type
_entity_poly.pdbx_seq_one_letter_code
_entity_poly.pdbx_strand_id
1 'polypeptide(L)'
;MKNSTASILFGLLAVIMISSPVFAQGYSDDFRQLDEEFREKFQALEEEFHEKRLQLEREVEENMMDKYHQAEQERGELEYQYKIKFQELDYEQENALRNLEQEVFQREDLTEEQTRQMFDEIFKKFEEQRRVIEDQMYQEMNSRDYSLDDEMYREFDNQRMELEKEFDQKRIELEHEFQKQQMELKPKNHMNMILNGK
;
A
#
# COMPACT_ATOMS: atom_id res chain seq x y z
N MET A 1 -8.77 -11.85 7.97
CA MET A 1 -9.83 -12.09 6.96
C MET A 1 -11.16 -11.63 7.56
N LYS A 2 -11.57 -10.39 7.27
CA LYS A 2 -12.86 -9.85 7.71
C LYS A 2 -13.77 -9.76 6.50
N ASN A 3 -14.98 -10.29 6.67
CA ASN A 3 -15.93 -10.61 5.63
C ASN A 3 -16.48 -9.34 4.95
N SER A 4 -16.20 -9.20 3.65
CA SER A 4 -16.96 -8.32 2.77
C SER A 4 -18.40 -8.84 2.69
N THR A 5 -19.31 -8.15 3.37
CA THR A 5 -20.76 -8.43 3.40
C THR A 5 -21.55 -7.21 2.95
N ALA A 6 -21.00 -6.43 2.02
CA ALA A 6 -21.69 -5.26 1.43
C ALA A 6 -22.23 -5.51 0.01
N SER A 7 -22.15 -6.75 -0.52
CA SER A 7 -22.49 -7.05 -1.92
C SER A 7 -23.86 -7.73 -2.14
N ILE A 8 -24.73 -7.83 -1.13
CA ILE A 8 -26.03 -8.54 -1.27
C ILE A 8 -27.19 -7.72 -0.69
N LEU A 9 -27.33 -6.45 -1.09
CA LEU A 9 -28.58 -5.70 -0.87
C LEU A 9 -29.06 -4.93 -2.10
N PHE A 10 -28.57 -5.26 -3.29
CA PHE A 10 -28.94 -4.60 -4.56
C PHE A 10 -30.23 -5.14 -5.22
N GLY A 11 -30.98 -6.05 -4.59
CA GLY A 11 -32.08 -6.76 -5.27
C GLY A 11 -33.49 -6.54 -4.75
N LEU A 12 -33.70 -5.90 -3.58
CA LEU A 12 -34.97 -6.04 -2.85
C LEU A 12 -35.84 -4.78 -2.77
N LEU A 13 -35.33 -3.60 -3.10
CA LEU A 13 -36.14 -2.36 -3.09
C LEU A 13 -36.68 -1.95 -4.46
N ALA A 14 -36.00 -2.31 -5.56
CA ALA A 14 -36.51 -2.08 -6.92
C ALA A 14 -37.55 -3.14 -7.38
N VAL A 15 -37.58 -4.33 -6.77
CA VAL A 15 -38.38 -5.48 -7.25
C VAL A 15 -39.79 -5.56 -6.64
N ILE A 16 -40.08 -4.88 -5.53
CA ILE A 16 -41.39 -5.03 -4.85
C ILE A 16 -42.53 -4.29 -5.55
N MET A 17 -42.27 -3.44 -6.56
CA MET A 17 -43.33 -2.71 -7.29
C MET A 17 -43.65 -3.26 -8.69
N ILE A 18 -43.08 -4.39 -9.11
CA ILE A 18 -43.29 -4.97 -10.46
C ILE A 18 -44.35 -6.10 -10.48
N SER A 19 -44.85 -6.56 -9.33
CA SER A 19 -45.73 -7.75 -9.27
C SER A 19 -47.24 -7.49 -9.24
N SER A 20 -47.73 -6.36 -9.77
CA SER A 20 -49.18 -6.14 -9.95
C SER A 20 -49.54 -5.78 -11.40
N PRO A 21 -50.06 -6.74 -12.20
CA PRO A 21 -50.30 -6.57 -13.64
C PRO A 21 -51.57 -5.77 -13.99
N VAL A 22 -52.08 -4.91 -13.09
CA VAL A 22 -53.39 -4.23 -13.26
C VAL A 22 -53.28 -2.72 -13.53
N PHE A 23 -52.07 -2.14 -13.61
CA PHE A 23 -51.89 -0.69 -13.80
C PHE A 23 -51.05 -0.27 -15.02
N ALA A 24 -50.82 -1.18 -15.98
CA ALA A 24 -49.78 -1.05 -17.00
C ALA A 24 -50.08 -0.18 -18.24
N GLN A 25 -51.09 0.70 -18.24
CA GLN A 25 -51.43 1.48 -19.46
C GLN A 25 -51.46 3.00 -19.31
N GLY A 26 -51.06 3.56 -18.15
CA GLY A 26 -51.07 5.01 -17.95
C GLY A 26 -50.10 5.56 -16.90
N TYR A 27 -49.18 4.75 -16.39
CA TYR A 27 -48.02 5.27 -15.67
C TYR A 27 -47.02 5.77 -16.73
N SER A 28 -46.93 7.10 -16.78
CA SER A 28 -46.49 7.92 -17.91
C SER A 28 -45.06 7.63 -18.35
N ASP A 29 -44.76 7.96 -19.61
CA ASP A 29 -43.38 8.01 -20.13
C ASP A 29 -42.42 8.77 -19.20
N ASP A 30 -42.94 9.70 -18.37
CA ASP A 30 -42.20 10.41 -17.32
C ASP A 30 -41.58 9.48 -16.25
N PHE A 31 -42.26 8.41 -15.84
CA PHE A 31 -41.70 7.44 -14.89
C PHE A 31 -40.56 6.63 -15.51
N ARG A 32 -40.67 6.29 -16.79
CA ARG A 32 -39.60 5.59 -17.53
C ARG A 32 -38.40 6.49 -17.73
N GLN A 33 -38.65 7.75 -18.09
CA GLN A 33 -37.60 8.74 -18.24
C GLN A 33 -36.89 8.98 -16.90
N LEU A 34 -37.64 9.09 -15.79
CA LEU A 34 -37.07 9.26 -14.45
C LEU A 34 -36.19 8.07 -14.03
N ASP A 35 -36.60 6.84 -14.34
CA ASP A 35 -35.80 5.63 -14.05
C ASP A 35 -34.52 5.58 -14.86
N GLU A 36 -34.58 5.92 -16.15
CA GLU A 36 -33.39 6.00 -17.01
C GLU A 36 -32.42 7.09 -16.54
N GLU A 37 -32.91 8.29 -16.25
CA GLU A 37 -32.08 9.40 -15.74
C GLU A 37 -31.41 9.04 -14.40
N PHE A 38 -32.11 8.34 -13.50
CA PHE A 38 -31.51 7.84 -12.26
C PHE A 38 -30.40 6.82 -12.55
N ARG A 39 -30.66 5.87 -13.46
CA ARG A 39 -29.69 4.84 -13.82
C ARG A 39 -28.44 5.43 -14.46
N GLU A 40 -28.59 6.40 -15.37
CA GLU A 40 -27.46 7.10 -15.99
C GLU A 40 -26.62 7.86 -14.95
N LYS A 41 -27.27 8.60 -14.04
CA LYS A 41 -26.58 9.31 -12.95
C LYS A 41 -25.88 8.35 -12.00
N PHE A 42 -26.51 7.23 -11.66
CA PHE A 42 -25.94 6.23 -10.77
C PHE A 42 -24.73 5.54 -11.42
N GLN A 43 -24.83 5.19 -12.70
CA GLN A 43 -23.71 4.61 -13.45
C GLN A 43 -22.54 5.60 -13.53
N ALA A 44 -22.78 6.87 -13.82
CA ALA A 44 -21.73 7.89 -13.84
C ALA A 44 -21.06 8.05 -12.47
N LEU A 45 -21.84 7.95 -11.38
CA LEU A 45 -21.32 7.97 -10.01
C LEU A 45 -20.43 6.74 -9.69
N GLU A 46 -20.84 5.55 -10.13
CA GLU A 46 -20.03 4.33 -9.98
C GLU A 46 -18.73 4.41 -10.79
N GLU A 47 -18.78 4.94 -12.01
CA GLU A 47 -17.60 5.15 -12.87
C GLU A 47 -16.63 6.15 -12.22
N GLU A 48 -17.10 7.31 -11.75
CA GLU A 48 -16.27 8.31 -11.05
C GLU A 48 -15.58 7.70 -9.82
N PHE A 49 -16.32 6.95 -9.00
CA PHE A 49 -15.78 6.29 -7.82
C PHE A 49 -14.73 5.24 -8.20
N HIS A 50 -15.01 4.43 -9.21
CA HIS A 50 -14.10 3.40 -9.67
C HIS A 50 -12.77 3.99 -10.19
N GLU A 51 -12.85 5.07 -10.98
CA GLU A 51 -11.66 5.76 -11.49
C GLU A 51 -10.81 6.34 -10.37
N LYS A 52 -11.43 7.04 -9.41
CA LYS A 52 -10.72 7.60 -8.26
C LYS A 52 -10.05 6.52 -7.41
N ARG A 53 -10.75 5.39 -7.18
CA ARG A 53 -10.20 4.26 -6.43
C ARG A 53 -8.99 3.65 -7.14
N LEU A 54 -9.06 3.44 -8.46
CA LEU A 54 -7.95 2.93 -9.25
C LEU A 54 -6.76 3.89 -9.29
N GLN A 55 -7.02 5.20 -9.32
CA GLN A 55 -5.96 6.19 -9.22
C GLN A 55 -5.26 6.10 -7.86
N LEU A 56 -6.02 6.06 -6.76
CA LEU A 56 -5.49 5.93 -5.41
C LEU A 56 -4.65 4.65 -5.24
N GLU A 57 -5.13 3.52 -5.76
CA GLU A 57 -4.40 2.24 -5.72
C GLU A 57 -3.05 2.34 -6.46
N ARG A 58 -3.02 2.99 -7.63
CA ARG A 58 -1.78 3.20 -8.40
C ARG A 58 -0.79 4.12 -7.69
N GLU A 59 -1.26 5.24 -7.14
CA GLU A 59 -0.39 6.18 -6.42
C GLU A 59 0.30 5.51 -5.23
N VAL A 60 -0.39 4.63 -4.52
CA VAL A 60 0.20 3.87 -3.41
C VAL A 60 1.18 2.82 -3.89
N GLU A 61 0.87 2.11 -4.97
CA GLU A 61 1.82 1.15 -5.57
C GLU A 61 3.10 1.85 -6.02
N GLU A 62 3.00 2.98 -6.71
CA GLU A 62 4.15 3.79 -7.14
C GLU A 62 4.99 4.27 -5.95
N ASN A 63 4.35 4.85 -4.93
CA ASN A 63 5.04 5.32 -3.72
C ASN A 63 5.73 4.18 -2.95
N MET A 64 5.10 2.99 -2.87
CA MET A 64 5.70 1.81 -2.26
C MET A 64 6.92 1.33 -3.04
N MET A 65 6.80 1.30 -4.37
CA MET A 65 7.92 0.90 -5.23
C MET A 65 9.08 1.86 -5.09
N ASP A 66 8.84 3.18 -5.07
CA ASP A 66 9.90 4.17 -4.90
C ASP A 66 10.62 4.01 -3.54
N LYS A 67 9.87 3.83 -2.45
CA LYS A 67 10.45 3.55 -1.12
C LYS A 67 11.25 2.25 -1.11
N TYR A 68 10.73 1.19 -1.73
CA TYR A 68 11.45 -0.08 -1.84
C TYR A 68 12.77 0.07 -2.60
N HIS A 69 12.77 0.76 -3.74
CA HIS A 69 13.98 1.00 -4.52
C HIS A 69 15.00 1.83 -3.74
N GLN A 70 14.55 2.85 -3.02
CA GLN A 70 15.43 3.65 -2.17
C GLN A 70 16.06 2.79 -1.05
N ALA A 71 15.25 1.99 -0.36
CA ALA A 71 15.71 1.06 0.67
C ALA A 71 16.76 0.06 0.13
N GLU A 72 16.50 -0.51 -1.04
CA GLU A 72 17.42 -1.44 -1.70
C GLU A 72 18.73 -0.76 -2.11
N GLN A 73 18.65 0.46 -2.65
CA GLN A 73 19.84 1.24 -3.01
C GLN A 73 20.69 1.55 -1.78
N GLU A 74 20.08 2.03 -0.70
CA GLU A 74 20.78 2.33 0.55
C GLU A 74 21.42 1.08 1.16
N ARG A 75 20.76 -0.09 1.08
CA ARG A 75 21.35 -1.36 1.49
C ARG A 75 22.54 -1.75 0.61
N GLY A 76 22.40 -1.64 -0.70
CA GLY A 76 23.46 -1.97 -1.66
C GLY A 76 24.69 -1.06 -1.51
N GLU A 77 24.49 0.24 -1.27
CA GLU A 77 25.58 1.18 -0.98
C GLU A 77 26.31 0.81 0.32
N LEU A 78 25.57 0.42 1.37
CA LEU A 78 26.15 -0.02 2.63
C LEU A 78 26.95 -1.32 2.47
N GLU A 79 26.38 -2.32 1.79
CA GLU A 79 27.06 -3.57 1.45
C GLU A 79 28.37 -3.31 0.68
N TYR A 80 28.34 -2.40 -0.29
CA TYR A 80 29.52 -2.01 -1.05
C TYR A 80 30.59 -1.36 -0.17
N GLN A 81 30.22 -0.44 0.72
CA GLN A 81 31.17 0.19 1.65
C GLN A 81 31.86 -0.85 2.56
N TYR A 82 31.10 -1.80 3.11
CA TYR A 82 31.67 -2.84 3.97
C TYR A 82 32.53 -3.83 3.19
N LYS A 83 32.18 -4.14 1.94
CA LYS A 83 33.04 -4.90 1.05
C LYS A 83 34.40 -4.24 0.87
N ILE A 84 34.45 -2.92 0.67
CA ILE A 84 35.73 -2.18 0.57
C ILE A 84 36.51 -2.28 1.89
N LYS A 85 35.87 -2.07 3.05
CA LYS A 85 36.55 -2.19 4.36
C LYS A 85 37.18 -3.58 4.58
N PHE A 86 36.50 -4.65 4.20
CA PHE A 86 37.06 -6.01 4.28
C PHE A 86 38.24 -6.19 3.32
N GLN A 87 38.14 -5.67 2.10
CA GLN A 87 39.26 -5.72 1.14
C GLN A 87 40.49 -4.95 1.62
N GLU A 88 40.29 -3.80 2.23
CA GLU A 88 41.37 -3.02 2.85
C GLU A 88 42.01 -3.80 4.01
N LEU A 89 41.20 -4.42 4.87
CA LEU A 89 41.71 -5.26 5.96
C LEU A 89 42.50 -6.48 5.46
N ASP A 90 42.02 -7.15 4.42
CA ASP A 90 42.72 -8.28 3.79
C ASP A 90 44.08 -7.83 3.23
N TYR A 91 44.12 -6.65 2.59
CA TYR A 91 45.37 -6.06 2.08
C TYR A 91 46.35 -5.67 3.20
N GLU A 92 45.85 -5.11 4.31
CA GLU A 92 46.66 -4.82 5.50
C GLU A 92 47.27 -6.10 6.08
N GLN A 93 46.49 -7.18 6.16
CA GLN A 93 46.98 -8.48 6.64
C GLN A 93 48.05 -9.06 5.73
N GLU A 94 47.83 -9.07 4.41
CA GLU A 94 48.81 -9.59 3.45
C GLU A 94 50.14 -8.84 3.57
N ASN A 95 50.08 -7.50 3.67
CA ASN A 95 51.28 -6.69 3.86
C ASN A 95 51.98 -6.96 5.20
N ALA A 96 51.23 -7.12 6.28
CA ALA A 96 51.80 -7.44 7.59
C ALA A 96 52.54 -8.80 7.56
N LEU A 97 51.92 -9.82 6.96
CA LEU A 97 52.53 -11.14 6.80
C LEU A 97 53.78 -11.07 5.93
N ARG A 98 53.73 -10.35 4.79
CA ARG A 98 54.88 -10.18 3.90
C ARG A 98 56.05 -9.48 4.59
N ASN A 99 55.77 -8.44 5.39
CA ASN A 99 56.79 -7.74 6.16
C ASN A 99 57.41 -8.65 7.22
N LEU A 100 56.58 -9.45 7.91
CA LEU A 100 57.06 -10.42 8.90
C LEU A 100 57.94 -11.49 8.24
N GLU A 101 57.54 -12.04 7.09
CA GLU A 101 58.34 -12.99 6.33
C GLU A 101 59.72 -12.42 5.98
N GLN A 102 59.78 -11.15 5.57
CA GLN A 102 61.04 -10.46 5.30
C GLN A 102 61.88 -10.25 6.56
N GLU A 103 61.27 -9.86 7.67
CA GLU A 103 61.96 -9.68 8.95
C GLU A 103 62.56 -10.99 9.45
N VAL A 104 61.77 -12.07 9.44
CA VAL A 104 62.20 -13.42 9.85
C VAL A 104 63.34 -13.91 8.95
N PHE A 105 63.27 -13.67 7.64
CA PHE A 105 64.34 -14.04 6.72
C PHE A 105 65.66 -13.29 7.00
N GLN A 106 65.58 -12.03 7.45
CA GLN A 106 66.76 -11.20 7.72
C GLN A 106 67.39 -11.45 9.11
N ARG A 107 66.65 -12.07 10.02
CA ARG A 107 67.06 -12.29 11.40
C ARG A 107 67.34 -13.76 11.70
N GLU A 108 68.62 -14.11 11.71
CA GLU A 108 69.08 -15.46 12.08
C GLU A 108 68.98 -15.76 13.58
N ASP A 109 68.70 -14.75 14.43
CA ASP A 109 68.65 -14.86 15.89
C ASP A 109 67.25 -15.16 16.45
N LEU A 110 66.22 -15.18 15.59
CA LEU A 110 64.86 -15.53 15.99
C LEU A 110 64.71 -17.05 16.19
N THR A 111 64.15 -17.43 17.32
CA THR A 111 63.71 -18.81 17.56
C THR A 111 62.37 -19.08 16.87
N GLU A 112 62.06 -20.36 16.61
CA GLU A 112 60.78 -20.78 16.03
C GLU A 112 59.57 -20.27 16.86
N GLU A 113 59.68 -20.31 18.18
CA GLU A 113 58.62 -19.85 19.08
C GLU A 113 58.39 -18.33 18.98
N GLN A 114 59.46 -17.55 18.88
CA GLN A 114 59.34 -16.09 18.68
C GLN A 114 58.69 -15.78 17.34
N THR A 115 59.11 -16.46 16.26
CA THR A 115 58.49 -16.31 14.94
C THR A 115 57.00 -16.65 14.98
N ARG A 116 56.62 -17.77 15.61
CA ARG A 116 55.23 -18.18 15.76
C ARG A 116 54.40 -17.12 16.51
N GLN A 117 54.92 -16.58 17.60
CA GLN A 117 54.26 -15.52 18.37
C GLN A 117 54.01 -14.27 17.52
N MET A 118 54.96 -13.88 16.67
CA MET A 118 54.79 -12.74 15.76
C MET A 118 53.68 -13.00 14.73
N PHE A 119 53.59 -14.20 14.16
CA PHE A 119 52.48 -14.57 13.26
C PHE A 119 51.13 -14.55 14.00
N ASP A 120 51.07 -15.14 15.20
CA ASP A 120 49.86 -15.18 16.02
C ASP A 120 49.36 -13.77 16.38
N GLU A 121 50.27 -12.83 16.66
CA GLU A 121 49.93 -11.43 16.90
C GLU A 121 49.27 -10.76 15.69
N ILE A 122 49.77 -11.02 14.47
CA ILE A 122 49.17 -10.51 13.23
C ILE A 122 47.77 -11.09 13.04
N PHE A 123 47.60 -12.41 13.19
CA PHE A 123 46.29 -13.05 13.05
C PHE A 123 45.29 -12.54 14.09
N LYS A 124 45.72 -12.40 15.34
CA LYS A 124 44.86 -11.89 16.42
C LYS A 124 44.38 -10.46 16.13
N LYS A 125 45.29 -9.58 15.68
CA LYS A 125 44.94 -8.21 15.33
C LYS A 125 43.96 -8.15 14.15
N PHE A 126 44.20 -8.97 13.12
CA PHE A 126 43.29 -9.09 11.98
C PHE A 126 41.89 -9.55 12.40
N GLU A 127 41.79 -10.59 13.23
CA GLU A 127 40.50 -11.07 13.72
C GLU A 127 39.76 -10.02 14.55
N GLU A 128 40.48 -9.27 15.38
CA GLU A 128 39.90 -8.19 16.18
C GLU A 128 39.33 -7.07 15.30
N GLN A 129 40.09 -6.61 14.29
CA GLN A 129 39.62 -5.61 13.33
C GLN A 129 38.44 -6.14 12.50
N ARG A 130 38.49 -7.40 12.06
CA ARG A 130 37.42 -8.06 11.31
C ARG A 130 36.12 -8.08 12.11
N ARG A 131 36.18 -8.44 13.40
CA ARG A 131 35.00 -8.42 14.29
C ARG A 131 34.43 -7.03 14.45
N VAL A 132 35.28 -6.00 14.61
CA VAL A 132 34.81 -4.61 14.70
C VAL A 132 34.06 -4.21 13.43
N ILE A 133 34.57 -4.55 12.25
CA ILE A 133 33.90 -4.27 10.98
C ILE A 133 32.56 -5.03 10.88
N GLU A 134 32.54 -6.32 11.24
CA GLU A 134 31.32 -7.14 11.27
C GLU A 134 30.27 -6.53 12.20
N ASP A 135 30.65 -6.19 13.44
CA ASP A 135 29.73 -5.63 14.43
C ASP A 135 29.16 -4.28 13.97
N GLN A 136 29.99 -3.41 13.37
CA GLN A 136 29.52 -2.15 12.79
C GLN A 136 28.53 -2.39 11.65
N MET A 137 28.83 -3.33 10.74
CA MET A 137 27.94 -3.70 9.64
C MET A 137 26.59 -4.20 10.16
N TYR A 138 26.61 -5.12 11.14
CA TYR A 138 25.39 -5.64 11.74
C TYR A 138 24.58 -4.56 12.44
N GLN A 139 25.22 -3.64 13.17
CA GLN A 139 24.53 -2.53 13.82
C GLN A 139 23.89 -1.60 12.80
N GLU A 140 24.63 -1.19 11.77
CA GLU A 140 24.12 -0.27 10.75
C GLU A 140 22.98 -0.90 9.94
N MET A 141 23.14 -2.15 9.48
CA MET A 141 22.10 -2.85 8.73
C MET A 141 20.83 -3.07 9.55
N ASN A 142 20.94 -3.36 10.84
CA ASN A 142 19.77 -3.59 11.70
C ASN A 142 19.16 -2.30 12.26
N SER A 143 19.91 -1.19 12.29
CA SER A 143 19.41 0.11 12.73
C SER A 143 18.58 0.83 11.67
N ARG A 144 18.77 0.46 10.40
CA ARG A 144 18.01 1.00 9.28
C ARG A 144 16.70 0.25 9.18
N ASP A 145 15.61 0.98 9.29
CA ASP A 145 14.28 0.44 9.03
C ASP A 145 14.06 0.38 7.51
N TYR A 146 14.21 -0.81 6.94
CA TYR A 146 13.91 -1.10 5.54
C TYR A 146 12.46 -1.56 5.34
N SER A 147 11.61 -1.49 6.37
CA SER A 147 10.21 -1.88 6.23
C SER A 147 9.42 -0.84 5.44
N LEU A 148 8.47 -1.32 4.65
CA LEU A 148 7.46 -0.45 4.05
C LEU A 148 6.53 -0.01 5.18
N ASP A 149 6.60 1.29 5.48
CA ASP A 149 6.01 1.90 6.67
C ASP A 149 4.50 1.61 6.82
N ASP A 150 4.11 1.08 7.98
CA ASP A 150 2.71 0.90 8.41
C ASP A 150 1.91 2.22 8.33
N GLU A 151 2.57 3.37 8.41
CA GLU A 151 1.96 4.68 8.20
C GLU A 151 1.38 4.84 6.79
N MET A 152 2.08 4.35 5.75
CA MET A 152 1.64 4.48 4.36
C MET A 152 0.40 3.63 4.06
N TYR A 153 0.35 2.39 4.59
CA TYR A 153 -0.86 1.56 4.49
C TYR A 153 -2.04 2.19 5.23
N ARG A 154 -1.79 2.83 6.40
CA ARG A 154 -2.83 3.53 7.15
C ARG A 154 -3.35 4.76 6.41
N GLU A 155 -2.47 5.54 5.79
CA GLU A 155 -2.86 6.70 4.99
C GLU A 155 -3.73 6.27 3.80
N PHE A 156 -3.33 5.22 3.08
CA PHE A 156 -4.14 4.63 2.01
C PHE A 156 -5.52 4.16 2.50
N ASP A 157 -5.56 3.41 3.61
CA ASP A 157 -6.82 2.90 4.16
C ASP A 157 -7.75 4.06 4.57
N ASN A 158 -7.20 5.16 5.08
CA ASN A 158 -7.96 6.37 5.41
C ASN A 158 -8.54 7.02 4.14
N GLN A 159 -7.71 7.24 3.11
CA GLN A 159 -8.14 7.84 1.85
C GLN A 159 -9.19 6.98 1.14
N ARG A 160 -9.02 5.64 1.13
CA ARG A 160 -10.02 4.71 0.61
C ARG A 160 -11.35 4.82 1.38
N MET A 161 -11.28 4.89 2.71
CA MET A 161 -12.48 5.01 3.54
C MET A 161 -13.21 6.34 3.32
N GLU A 162 -12.48 7.43 3.11
CA GLU A 162 -13.08 8.73 2.76
C GLU A 162 -13.76 8.69 1.39
N LEU A 163 -13.12 8.05 0.40
CA LEU A 163 -13.69 7.85 -0.92
C LEU A 163 -14.99 7.03 -0.86
N GLU A 164 -15.00 5.94 -0.09
CA GLU A 164 -16.20 5.10 0.12
C GLU A 164 -17.33 5.89 0.77
N LYS A 165 -17.01 6.72 1.78
CA LYS A 165 -18.00 7.60 2.43
C LYS A 165 -18.56 8.64 1.46
N GLU A 166 -17.73 9.25 0.62
CA GLU A 166 -18.18 10.22 -0.38
C GLU A 166 -19.16 9.57 -1.36
N PHE A 167 -18.82 8.38 -1.87
CA PHE A 167 -19.68 7.62 -2.78
C PHE A 167 -21.01 7.25 -2.13
N ASP A 168 -20.98 6.69 -0.91
CA ASP A 168 -22.18 6.31 -0.18
C ASP A 168 -23.10 7.53 0.07
N GLN A 169 -22.53 8.69 0.41
CA GLN A 169 -23.29 9.92 0.61
C GLN A 169 -23.95 10.38 -0.69
N LYS A 170 -23.21 10.44 -1.80
CA LYS A 170 -23.75 10.81 -3.13
C LYS A 170 -24.83 9.83 -3.59
N ARG A 171 -24.66 8.53 -3.35
CA ARG A 171 -25.69 7.51 -3.64
C ARG A 171 -26.97 7.79 -2.87
N ILE A 172 -26.88 8.01 -1.55
CA ILE A 172 -28.04 8.26 -0.70
C ILE A 172 -28.79 9.52 -1.16
N GLU A 173 -28.06 10.58 -1.51
CA GLU A 173 -28.66 11.81 -2.04
C GLU A 173 -29.39 11.57 -3.36
N LEU A 174 -28.77 10.83 -4.28
CA LEU A 174 -29.37 10.47 -5.58
C LEU A 174 -30.63 9.61 -5.41
N GLU A 175 -30.59 8.61 -4.52
CA GLU A 175 -31.75 7.77 -4.20
C GLU A 175 -32.90 8.60 -3.58
N HIS A 176 -32.58 9.53 -2.68
CA HIS A 176 -33.57 10.42 -2.08
C HIS A 176 -34.18 11.38 -3.10
N GLU A 177 -33.38 11.93 -4.01
CA GLU A 177 -33.85 12.77 -5.12
C GLU A 177 -34.83 11.98 -6.01
N PHE A 178 -34.46 10.77 -6.40
CA PHE A 178 -35.29 9.88 -7.20
C PHE A 178 -36.64 9.57 -6.51
N GLN A 179 -36.62 9.20 -5.23
CA GLN A 179 -37.84 8.95 -4.45
C GLN A 179 -38.74 10.18 -4.37
N LYS A 180 -38.16 11.37 -4.21
CA LYS A 180 -38.92 12.62 -4.18
C LYS A 180 -39.62 12.87 -5.52
N GLN A 181 -38.90 12.72 -6.63
CA GLN A 181 -39.48 12.89 -7.98
C GLN A 181 -40.57 11.85 -8.26
N GLN A 182 -40.39 10.59 -7.84
CA GLN A 182 -41.44 9.57 -7.93
C GLN A 182 -42.72 9.96 -7.16
N MET A 183 -42.60 10.61 -5.99
CA MET A 183 -43.76 11.08 -5.22
C MET A 183 -44.47 12.25 -5.90
N GLU A 184 -43.74 13.14 -6.57
CA GLU A 184 -44.29 14.29 -7.29
C GLU A 184 -45.03 13.87 -8.57
N LEU A 185 -44.59 12.79 -9.22
CA LEU A 185 -45.24 12.20 -10.41
C LEU A 185 -46.47 11.34 -10.08
N LYS A 186 -46.71 10.97 -8.82
CA LYS A 186 -47.96 10.28 -8.43
C LYS A 186 -49.14 11.25 -8.60
N PRO A 187 -50.23 10.87 -9.30
CA PRO A 187 -51.36 11.76 -9.50
C PRO A 187 -51.95 12.18 -8.15
N LYS A 188 -52.09 13.50 -7.94
CA LYS A 188 -52.91 14.11 -6.86
C LYS A 188 -54.40 13.84 -7.11
N ASN A 189 -54.82 12.59 -7.19
CA ASN A 189 -56.21 12.22 -7.28
C ASN A 189 -56.53 11.35 -6.08
N HIS A 190 -57.16 11.93 -5.05
CA HIS A 190 -58.25 11.34 -4.24
C HIS A 190 -58.75 12.35 -3.19
N MET A 191 -59.04 13.60 -3.59
CA MET A 191 -59.79 14.52 -2.71
C MET A 191 -60.61 15.53 -3.50
N ASN A 192 -61.39 15.08 -4.49
CA ASN A 192 -62.40 15.92 -5.16
C ASN A 192 -63.54 15.10 -5.81
N MET A 193 -64.01 14.02 -5.17
CA MET A 193 -65.24 13.33 -5.58
C MET A 193 -66.10 12.86 -4.40
N ILE A 194 -66.35 13.73 -3.41
CA ILE A 194 -67.48 13.56 -2.47
C ILE A 194 -68.14 14.91 -2.17
N LEU A 195 -68.39 15.74 -3.18
CA LEU A 195 -69.29 16.90 -3.05
C LEU A 195 -69.87 17.21 -4.43
N ASN A 196 -70.73 16.33 -4.95
CA ASN A 196 -71.81 16.67 -5.89
C ASN A 196 -72.61 15.39 -6.19
N GLY A 197 -73.47 15.04 -5.23
CA GLY A 197 -74.56 14.09 -5.40
C GLY A 197 -75.71 14.58 -4.54
N LYS A 198 -76.37 15.65 -4.99
CA LYS A 198 -77.73 16.03 -4.58
C LYS A 198 -78.64 15.78 -5.76
#